data_AF-A0A4Q7ZMA4-F1
#
_entry.id   AF-A0A4Q7ZMA4-F1
#
_cell.length_a   1.000
_cell.length_b   1.000
_cell.length_c   1.000
_cell.angle_alpha   90.00
_cell.angle_beta   90.00
_cell.angle_gamma   90.00
#
_symmetry.space_group_name_H-M   'P 1'
#
loop_
_entity.id
_entity.type
_entity.pdbx_description
1 polymer ?
#
loop_
_entity_poly.entity_id
_entity_poly.type
_entity_poly.pdbx_seq_one_letter_code
_entity_poly.pdbx_strand_id
1 'polypeptide(L)'
;MLGTLTQRIERARTTVRRATLVPMLVRAGVAVCGLLAVTVAWPVPVLTGRFAVFIAAVAVYPALAPRGRGATVAAVAAVGGWILDTAWYDARVALWRVLALATLLYLAHTLTALAAVLPTDAEVDTDVVTGWLLRAGAVTLVSAVLTVLALGLTTDLAGGAFLVATLAGLAAAVGLTMLLARLLRRP
;
A
#
# COMPACT_ATOMS: atom_id res chain seq x y z
N MET A 1 4.65 4.17 37.23
CA MET A 1 4.33 4.67 35.86
C MET A 1 5.50 5.41 35.20
N LEU A 2 6.28 6.24 35.92
CA LEU A 2 7.45 6.91 35.33
C LEU A 2 8.56 5.93 34.92
N GLY A 3 8.89 4.92 35.75
CA GLY A 3 9.93 3.92 35.44
C GLY A 3 9.68 3.08 34.18
N THR A 4 8.42 2.78 33.86
CA THR A 4 8.04 2.06 32.62
C THR A 4 8.16 2.93 31.37
N LEU A 5 8.00 4.26 31.51
CA LEU A 5 8.18 5.21 30.42
C LEU A 5 9.67 5.40 30.11
N THR A 6 10.52 5.58 31.12
CA THR A 6 11.97 5.66 30.93
C THR A 6 12.52 4.38 30.31
N GLN A 7 12.12 3.20 30.78
CA GLN A 7 12.57 1.93 30.18
C GLN A 7 12.15 1.77 28.70
N ARG A 8 10.98 2.28 28.31
CA ARG A 8 10.55 2.32 26.90
C ARG A 8 11.38 3.31 26.09
N ILE A 9 11.71 4.46 26.68
CA ILE A 9 12.56 5.48 26.05
C ILE A 9 13.99 4.97 25.87
N GLU A 10 14.59 4.30 26.86
CA GLU A 10 15.92 3.69 26.75
C GLU A 10 15.96 2.58 25.68
N ARG A 11 14.91 1.75 25.61
CA ARG A 11 14.78 0.71 24.57
C ARG A 11 14.64 1.34 23.19
N ALA A 12 13.79 2.35 23.03
CA ALA A 12 13.67 3.08 21.78
C ALA A 12 15.01 3.73 21.38
N ARG A 13 15.72 4.34 22.33
CA ARG A 13 17.02 5.00 22.10
C ARG A 13 18.11 4.01 21.71
N THR A 14 18.18 2.84 22.35
CA THR A 14 19.15 1.79 21.98
C THR A 14 18.83 1.15 20.63
N THR A 15 17.55 0.96 20.30
CA THR A 15 17.12 0.51 18.96
C THR A 15 17.44 1.53 17.87
N VAL A 16 17.21 2.82 18.10
CA VAL A 16 17.54 3.90 17.15
C VAL A 16 19.05 3.99 16.94
N ARG A 17 19.85 3.80 18.00
CA ARG A 17 21.32 3.89 17.92
C ARG A 17 21.96 2.69 17.21
N ARG A 18 21.24 1.57 17.09
CA ARG A 18 21.63 0.38 16.32
C ARG A 18 20.92 0.28 14.97
N ALA A 19 20.04 1.24 14.65
CA ALA A 19 19.27 1.19 13.42
C ALA A 19 20.19 1.44 12.23
N THR A 20 20.29 0.45 11.35
CA THR A 20 20.95 0.61 10.08
C THR A 20 20.07 1.47 9.16
N LEU A 21 20.68 2.20 8.24
CA LEU A 21 19.99 3.17 7.39
C LEU A 21 18.89 2.52 6.53
N VAL A 22 19.12 1.29 6.06
CA VAL A 22 18.26 0.60 5.10
C VAL A 22 16.88 0.26 5.67
N PRO A 23 16.72 -0.46 6.80
CA PRO A 23 15.41 -0.72 7.40
C PRO A 23 14.61 0.56 7.72
N MET A 24 15.29 1.63 8.10
CA MET A 24 14.66 2.94 8.33
C MET A 24 14.15 3.57 7.04
N LEU A 25 14.93 3.52 5.95
CA LEU A 25 14.50 3.98 4.63
C LEU A 25 13.30 3.18 4.11
N VAL A 26 13.28 1.86 4.30
CA VAL A 26 12.14 1.02 3.90
C VAL A 26 10.87 1.46 4.63
N ARG A 27 10.94 1.66 5.95
CA ARG A 27 9.79 2.13 6.76
C ARG A 27 9.35 3.55 6.36
N ALA A 28 10.30 4.44 6.10
CA ALA A 28 10.00 5.77 5.58
C ALA A 28 9.29 5.67 4.21
N GLY A 29 9.75 4.77 3.34
CA GLY A 29 9.09 4.46 2.07
C GLY A 29 7.65 3.99 2.24
N VAL A 30 7.37 3.10 3.22
CA VAL A 30 6.00 2.68 3.56
C VAL A 30 5.14 3.89 3.93
N ALA A 31 5.64 4.76 4.83
CA ALA A 31 4.90 5.93 5.29
C ALA A 31 4.64 6.92 4.14
N VAL A 32 5.65 7.20 3.32
CA VAL A 32 5.54 8.10 2.16
C VAL A 32 4.54 7.55 1.15
N CYS A 33 4.64 6.27 0.78
CA CYS A 33 3.69 5.67 -0.17
C CYS A 33 2.26 5.68 0.38
N GLY A 34 2.08 5.39 1.67
CA GLY A 34 0.78 5.44 2.33
C GLY A 34 0.18 6.85 2.33
N LEU A 35 0.97 7.86 2.71
CA LEU A 35 0.55 9.26 2.72
C LEU A 35 0.20 9.75 1.31
N LEU A 36 1.04 9.46 0.32
CA LEU A 36 0.75 9.82 -1.07
C LEU A 36 -0.52 9.12 -1.56
N ALA A 37 -0.72 7.84 -1.23
CA ALA A 37 -1.93 7.10 -1.62
C ALA A 37 -3.19 7.77 -1.05
N VAL A 38 -3.20 8.17 0.23
CA VAL A 38 -4.36 8.86 0.79
C VAL A 38 -4.56 10.26 0.21
N THR A 39 -3.48 10.99 -0.13
CA THR A 39 -3.62 12.30 -0.80
C THR A 39 -4.22 12.20 -2.19
N VAL A 40 -3.92 11.14 -2.94
CA VAL A 40 -4.48 10.90 -4.29
C VAL A 40 -5.92 10.39 -4.21
N ALA A 41 -6.23 9.63 -3.15
CA ALA A 41 -7.52 8.99 -2.99
C ALA A 41 -8.60 9.88 -2.38
N TRP A 42 -8.29 10.67 -1.36
CA TRP A 42 -9.31 11.35 -0.57
C TRP A 42 -9.67 12.75 -1.10
N PRO A 43 -10.94 13.18 -0.94
CA PRO A 43 -11.37 14.51 -1.33
C PRO A 43 -10.67 15.59 -0.48
N VAL A 44 -10.26 16.68 -1.12
CA VAL A 44 -9.55 17.81 -0.48
C VAL A 44 -10.28 18.32 0.78
N PRO A 45 -11.62 18.54 0.78
CA PRO A 45 -12.35 18.99 1.98
C PRO A 45 -12.17 18.08 3.20
N VAL A 46 -12.02 16.76 2.99
CA VAL A 46 -11.81 15.81 4.09
C VAL A 46 -10.36 15.84 4.57
N LEU A 47 -9.40 15.99 3.65
CA LEU A 47 -7.97 16.11 3.95
C LEU A 47 -7.60 17.43 4.65
N THR A 48 -8.41 18.48 4.51
CA THR A 48 -8.24 19.74 5.26
C THR A 48 -9.08 19.78 6.54
N GLY A 49 -9.92 18.76 6.78
CA GLY A 49 -10.83 18.70 7.91
C GLY A 49 -10.26 17.99 9.14
N ARG A 50 -11.11 17.85 10.17
CA ARG A 50 -10.76 17.18 11.44
C ARG A 50 -10.32 15.72 11.31
N PHE A 51 -10.72 15.04 10.23
CA PHE A 51 -10.41 13.63 10.01
C PHE A 51 -9.04 13.40 9.36
N ALA A 52 -8.39 14.45 8.86
CA ALA A 52 -7.11 14.36 8.15
C ALA A 52 -6.02 13.65 8.97
N VAL A 53 -5.91 13.99 10.26
CA VAL A 53 -4.94 13.38 11.18
C VAL A 53 -5.21 11.89 11.35
N PHE A 54 -6.48 11.48 11.43
CA PHE A 54 -6.85 10.08 11.57
C PHE A 54 -6.53 9.29 10.28
N ILE A 55 -6.84 9.85 9.12
CA ILE A 55 -6.52 9.24 7.81
C ILE A 55 -5.00 9.09 7.65
N ALA A 56 -4.24 10.14 7.96
CA ALA A 56 -2.78 10.12 7.94
C ALA A 56 -2.21 9.09 8.92
N ALA A 57 -2.78 8.98 10.13
CA ALA A 57 -2.37 7.99 11.12
C ALA A 57 -2.59 6.56 10.60
N VAL A 58 -3.75 6.28 9.99
CA VAL A 58 -4.04 4.99 9.35
C VAL A 58 -3.06 4.68 8.22
N ALA A 59 -2.71 5.69 7.41
CA ALA A 59 -1.76 5.54 6.31
C ALA A 59 -0.31 5.27 6.77
N VAL A 60 0.11 5.86 7.89
CA VAL A 60 1.47 5.72 8.44
C VAL A 60 1.60 4.50 9.35
N TYR A 61 0.51 4.01 9.93
CA TYR A 61 0.52 2.87 10.86
C TYR A 61 1.32 1.64 10.37
N PRO A 62 1.24 1.21 9.10
CA PRO A 62 2.03 0.08 8.60
C PRO A 62 3.54 0.28 8.68
N ALA A 63 4.05 1.51 8.64
CA ALA A 63 5.47 1.81 8.78
C ALA A 63 5.98 1.58 10.22
N LEU A 64 5.10 1.78 11.21
CA LEU A 64 5.40 1.58 12.62
C LEU A 64 5.25 0.11 13.03
N ALA A 65 4.15 -0.51 12.60
CA ALA A 65 3.80 -1.89 12.89
C ALA A 65 3.62 -2.71 11.58
N PRO A 66 4.72 -3.03 10.87
CA PRO A 66 4.64 -3.71 9.58
C PRO A 66 4.14 -5.16 9.70
N ARG A 67 4.27 -5.76 10.88
CA ARG A 67 3.72 -7.08 11.19
C ARG A 67 2.25 -6.95 11.59
N GLY A 68 1.34 -7.39 10.73
CA GLY A 68 -0.07 -7.50 11.04
C GLY A 68 -1.00 -7.07 9.90
N ARG A 69 -2.20 -6.62 10.25
CA ARG A 69 -3.26 -6.22 9.30
C ARG A 69 -3.21 -4.74 8.90
N GLY A 70 -2.21 -4.00 9.38
CA GLY A 70 -2.10 -2.55 9.18
C GLY A 70 -2.12 -2.15 7.70
N ALA A 71 -1.31 -2.80 6.86
CA ALA A 71 -1.27 -2.52 5.42
C ALA A 71 -2.63 -2.74 4.74
N THR A 72 -3.36 -3.79 5.12
CA THR A 72 -4.71 -4.05 4.59
C THR A 72 -5.69 -2.96 5.00
N VAL A 73 -5.67 -2.54 6.27
CA VAL A 73 -6.53 -1.45 6.75
C VAL A 73 -6.23 -0.14 6.01
N ALA A 74 -4.95 0.19 5.83
CA ALA A 74 -4.53 1.37 5.08
C ALA A 74 -4.97 1.31 3.60
N ALA A 75 -4.82 0.16 2.95
CA ALA A 75 -5.26 -0.04 1.57
C ALA A 75 -6.78 0.11 1.42
N VAL A 76 -7.56 -0.50 2.33
CA VAL A 76 -9.03 -0.35 2.34
C VAL A 76 -9.43 1.11 2.58
N ALA A 77 -8.75 1.82 3.48
CA ALA A 77 -9.02 3.23 3.74
C ALA A 77 -8.72 4.12 2.51
N ALA A 78 -7.65 3.83 1.78
CA ALA A 78 -7.33 4.54 0.54
C ALA A 78 -8.37 4.24 -0.57
N VAL A 79 -8.73 2.97 -0.78
CA VAL A 79 -9.76 2.60 -1.77
C VAL A 79 -11.12 3.21 -1.39
N GLY A 80 -11.50 3.18 -0.12
CA GLY A 80 -12.72 3.81 0.38
C GLY A 80 -12.73 5.33 0.16
N GLY A 81 -11.58 6.00 0.37
CA GLY A 81 -11.41 7.41 0.05
C GLY A 81 -11.62 7.72 -1.43
N TRP A 82 -11.04 6.90 -2.32
CA TRP A 82 -11.19 7.06 -3.76
C TRP A 82 -12.63 6.85 -4.24
N ILE A 83 -13.32 5.85 -3.69
CA ILE A 83 -14.75 5.63 -3.97
C ILE A 83 -15.58 6.81 -3.48
N LEU A 84 -15.30 7.31 -2.27
CA LEU A 84 -16.00 8.47 -1.72
C LEU A 84 -15.81 9.72 -2.59
N ASP A 85 -14.57 10.00 -3.00
CA ASP A 85 -14.23 11.14 -3.86
C ASP A 85 -14.94 11.07 -5.23
N THR A 86 -14.96 9.89 -5.85
CA THR A 86 -15.52 9.70 -7.20
C THR A 86 -17.04 9.56 -7.21
N ALA A 87 -17.66 9.02 -6.16
CA ALA A 87 -19.10 8.77 -6.11
C ALA A 87 -19.91 9.84 -5.35
N TRP A 88 -19.32 10.57 -4.40
CA TRP A 88 -20.01 11.61 -3.62
C TRP A 88 -19.51 13.02 -3.88
N TYR A 89 -18.26 13.18 -4.31
CA TYR A 89 -17.68 14.51 -4.60
C TYR A 89 -17.54 14.77 -6.11
N ASP A 90 -18.14 13.92 -6.94
CA ASP A 90 -18.15 14.00 -8.41
C ASP A 90 -16.75 14.18 -9.04
N ALA A 91 -15.72 13.71 -8.35
CA ALA A 91 -14.36 13.83 -8.83
C ALA A 91 -14.17 12.97 -10.08
N ARG A 92 -13.57 13.57 -11.12
CA ARG A 92 -13.33 12.86 -12.37
C ARG A 92 -12.37 11.68 -12.15
N VAL A 93 -12.78 10.52 -12.67
CA VAL A 93 -11.90 9.35 -12.79
C VAL A 93 -10.88 9.64 -13.88
N ALA A 94 -9.63 9.88 -13.49
CA ALA A 94 -8.52 10.15 -14.39
C ALA A 94 -7.52 8.99 -14.39
N LEU A 95 -7.00 8.62 -15.56
CA LEU A 95 -6.05 7.51 -15.72
C LEU A 95 -4.85 7.64 -14.78
N TRP A 96 -4.24 8.83 -14.72
CA TRP A 96 -3.07 9.07 -13.87
C TRP A 96 -3.39 8.83 -12.39
N ARG A 97 -4.60 9.14 -11.92
CA ARG A 97 -5.02 8.91 -10.52
C ARG A 97 -5.12 7.42 -10.23
N VAL A 98 -5.72 6.66 -11.16
CA VAL A 98 -5.85 5.20 -11.04
C VAL A 98 -4.47 4.53 -11.02
N LEU A 99 -3.59 4.91 -11.95
CA LEU A 99 -2.23 4.38 -12.03
C LEU A 99 -1.40 4.76 -10.79
N ALA A 100 -1.48 6.01 -10.35
CA ALA A 100 -0.79 6.47 -9.15
C ALA A 100 -1.27 5.70 -7.92
N LEU A 101 -2.59 5.57 -7.71
CA LEU A 101 -3.15 4.88 -6.57
C LEU A 101 -2.77 3.39 -6.57
N ALA A 102 -2.90 2.71 -7.71
CA ALA A 102 -2.51 1.31 -7.84
C ALA A 102 -1.01 1.10 -7.54
N THR A 103 -0.15 1.96 -8.11
CA THR A 103 1.30 1.93 -7.90
C THR A 103 1.65 2.14 -6.44
N LEU A 104 1.12 3.20 -5.82
CA LEU A 104 1.42 3.56 -4.44
C LEU A 104 0.93 2.50 -3.44
N LEU A 105 -0.25 1.92 -3.67
CA LEU A 105 -0.76 0.83 -2.83
C LEU A 105 0.06 -0.45 -2.99
N TYR A 106 0.48 -0.79 -4.20
CA TYR A 106 1.36 -1.93 -4.43
C TYR A 106 2.73 -1.75 -3.77
N LEU A 107 3.35 -0.58 -3.95
CA LEU A 107 4.61 -0.24 -3.28
C LEU A 107 4.46 -0.25 -1.76
N ALA A 108 3.42 0.39 -1.20
CA ALA A 108 3.19 0.40 0.24
C ALA A 108 3.02 -1.01 0.80
N HIS A 109 2.24 -1.87 0.12
CA HIS A 109 2.02 -3.25 0.54
C HIS A 109 3.31 -4.06 0.55
N THR A 110 4.05 -4.01 -0.56
CA THR A 110 5.27 -4.79 -0.73
C THR A 110 6.39 -4.27 0.18
N LEU A 111 6.56 -2.96 0.34
CA LEU A 111 7.50 -2.36 1.30
C LEU A 111 7.13 -2.72 2.74
N THR A 112 5.84 -2.83 3.07
CA THR A 112 5.41 -3.28 4.40
C THR A 112 5.82 -4.74 4.64
N ALA A 113 5.66 -5.60 3.63
CA ALA A 113 6.12 -6.99 3.71
C ALA A 113 7.65 -7.06 3.90
N LEU A 114 8.41 -6.24 3.19
CA LEU A 114 9.87 -6.14 3.38
C LEU A 114 10.23 -5.63 4.78
N ALA A 115 9.57 -4.58 5.26
CA ALA A 115 9.76 -4.05 6.62
C ALA A 115 9.37 -5.05 7.72
N ALA A 116 8.46 -5.98 7.44
CA ALA A 116 8.05 -7.02 8.38
C ALA A 116 9.11 -8.12 8.54
N VAL A 117 9.97 -8.34 7.55
CA VAL A 117 11.03 -9.35 7.60
C VAL A 117 12.39 -8.77 7.98
N LEU A 118 12.62 -7.47 7.79
CA LEU A 118 13.87 -6.81 8.17
C LEU A 118 13.96 -6.52 9.68
N PRO A 119 14.96 -7.08 10.39
CA PRO A 119 15.36 -6.58 11.71
C PRO A 119 15.79 -5.11 11.64
N THR A 120 15.61 -4.39 12.74
CA THR A 120 15.93 -2.95 12.78
C THR A 120 17.43 -2.68 12.70
N ASP A 121 18.25 -3.67 13.07
CA ASP A 121 19.71 -3.68 13.14
C ASP A 121 20.36 -4.50 12.02
N ALA A 122 19.59 -4.92 11.00
CA ALA A 122 20.12 -5.72 9.92
C ALA A 122 20.98 -4.89 8.96
N GLU A 123 22.21 -5.34 8.72
CA GLU A 123 23.01 -4.88 7.58
C GLU A 123 22.47 -5.57 6.32
N VAL A 124 21.89 -4.78 5.42
CA VAL A 124 21.27 -5.27 4.19
C VAL A 124 22.09 -4.77 3.03
N ASP A 125 22.52 -5.70 2.18
CA ASP A 125 23.17 -5.38 0.92
C ASP A 125 22.24 -4.56 0.02
N THR A 126 22.76 -3.47 -0.55
CA THR A 126 22.03 -2.61 -1.48
C THR A 126 21.52 -3.35 -2.70
N ASP A 127 22.22 -4.39 -3.15
CA ASP A 127 21.81 -5.19 -4.31
C ASP A 127 20.49 -5.93 -4.09
N VAL A 128 20.22 -6.32 -2.84
CA VAL A 128 18.94 -6.94 -2.48
C VAL A 128 17.80 -5.92 -2.60
N VAL A 129 18.04 -4.68 -2.15
CA VAL A 129 17.05 -3.60 -2.20
C VAL A 129 16.78 -3.17 -3.64
N THR A 130 17.82 -3.00 -4.46
CA THR A 130 17.68 -2.62 -5.87
C THR A 130 17.00 -3.74 -6.67
N GLY A 131 17.40 -5.00 -6.49
CA GLY A 131 16.75 -6.15 -7.13
C GLY A 131 15.28 -6.31 -6.71
N TRP A 132 14.95 -5.97 -5.47
CA TRP A 132 13.57 -5.92 -5.01
C TRP A 132 12.79 -4.78 -5.67
N LEU A 133 13.34 -3.56 -5.72
CA LEU A 133 12.72 -2.40 -6.36
C LEU A 133 12.52 -2.63 -7.86
N LEU A 134 13.47 -3.26 -8.55
CA LEU A 134 13.35 -3.60 -9.96
C LEU A 134 12.19 -4.58 -10.21
N ARG A 135 12.04 -5.60 -9.38
CA ARG A 135 10.90 -6.54 -9.48
C ARG A 135 9.57 -5.82 -9.21
N ALA A 136 9.51 -5.00 -8.17
CA ALA A 136 8.30 -4.23 -7.86
C ALA A 136 7.95 -3.25 -9.01
N GLY A 137 8.96 -2.58 -9.57
CA GLY A 137 8.82 -1.69 -10.72
C GLY A 137 8.35 -2.44 -11.97
N ALA A 138 8.91 -3.61 -12.27
CA ALA A 138 8.50 -4.44 -13.39
C ALA A 138 7.03 -4.89 -13.27
N VAL A 139 6.63 -5.37 -12.08
CA VAL A 139 5.23 -5.75 -11.83
C VAL A 139 4.31 -4.54 -12.02
N THR A 140 4.69 -3.39 -11.46
CA THR A 140 3.89 -2.16 -11.58
C THR A 140 3.77 -1.70 -13.03
N LEU A 141 4.85 -1.75 -13.81
CA LEU A 141 4.86 -1.40 -15.22
C LEU A 141 3.94 -2.32 -16.03
N VAL A 142 4.07 -3.63 -15.84
CA VAL A 142 3.20 -4.61 -16.51
C VAL A 142 1.73 -4.38 -16.14
N SER A 143 1.42 -4.17 -14.86
CA SER A 143 0.08 -3.87 -14.41
C SER A 143 -0.46 -2.55 -14.98
N ALA A 144 0.36 -1.52 -15.11
CA ALA A 144 -0.02 -0.25 -15.71
C ALA A 144 -0.35 -0.42 -17.20
N VAL A 145 0.48 -1.14 -17.95
CA VAL A 145 0.23 -1.47 -19.37
C VAL A 145 -1.08 -2.25 -19.51
N LEU A 146 -1.28 -3.31 -18.72
CA LEU A 146 -2.51 -4.08 -18.74
C LEU A 146 -3.74 -3.24 -18.37
N THR A 147 -3.60 -2.30 -17.43
CA THR A 147 -4.68 -1.37 -17.05
C THR A 147 -5.04 -0.45 -18.21
N VAL A 148 -4.04 0.12 -18.90
CA VAL A 148 -4.28 0.98 -20.08
C VAL A 148 -4.95 0.19 -21.20
N LEU A 149 -4.50 -1.04 -21.48
CA LEU A 149 -5.11 -1.90 -22.49
C LEU A 149 -6.56 -2.25 -22.12
N ALA A 150 -6.82 -2.61 -20.86
CA ALA A 150 -8.17 -2.91 -20.38
C ALA A 150 -9.10 -1.69 -20.48
N LEU A 151 -8.61 -0.50 -20.14
CA LEU A 151 -9.34 0.76 -20.30
C LEU A 151 -9.51 1.19 -21.76
N GLY A 152 -8.63 0.78 -22.67
CA GLY A 152 -8.86 0.94 -24.10
C GLY A 152 -9.97 0.02 -24.59
N LEU A 153 -10.00 -1.23 -24.12
CA LEU A 153 -11.04 -2.20 -24.51
C LEU A 153 -12.43 -1.81 -24.00
N THR A 154 -12.57 -1.01 -22.95
CA THR A 154 -13.88 -0.56 -22.46
C THR A 154 -14.59 0.36 -23.43
N THR A 155 -13.85 1.11 -24.28
CA THR A 155 -14.47 1.96 -25.29
C THR A 155 -15.16 1.14 -26.37
N ASP A 156 -14.64 -0.06 -26.64
CA ASP A 156 -15.08 -0.93 -27.72
C ASP A 156 -16.07 -2.01 -27.24
N LEU A 157 -15.96 -2.45 -25.97
CA LEU A 157 -16.75 -3.54 -25.36
C LEU A 157 -17.79 -3.04 -24.34
N ALA A 158 -18.19 -1.78 -24.42
CA ALA A 158 -19.07 -1.13 -23.44
C ALA A 158 -20.36 -1.96 -23.15
N GLY A 159 -20.68 -2.12 -21.86
CA GLY A 159 -21.93 -2.75 -21.41
C GLY A 159 -21.73 -3.94 -20.46
N GLY A 160 -22.77 -4.78 -20.35
CA GLY A 160 -22.85 -5.86 -19.37
C GLY A 160 -21.76 -6.95 -19.54
N ALA A 161 -21.32 -7.22 -20.77
CA ALA A 161 -20.29 -8.22 -21.03
C ALA A 161 -18.93 -7.84 -20.40
N PHE A 162 -18.52 -6.57 -20.53
CA PHE A 162 -17.31 -6.07 -19.88
C PHE A 162 -17.41 -6.12 -18.35
N LEU A 163 -18.58 -5.79 -17.78
CA LEU A 163 -18.81 -5.91 -16.34
C LEU A 163 -18.68 -7.35 -15.87
N VAL A 164 -19.32 -8.31 -16.55
CA VAL A 164 -19.24 -9.73 -16.23
C VAL A 164 -17.80 -10.23 -16.32
N ALA A 165 -17.06 -9.87 -17.38
CA ALA A 165 -15.65 -10.23 -17.53
C ALA A 165 -14.79 -9.66 -16.38
N THR A 166 -15.03 -8.41 -15.99
CA THR A 166 -14.32 -7.76 -14.87
C THR A 166 -14.62 -8.46 -13.54
N LEU A 167 -15.89 -8.77 -13.27
CA LEU A 167 -16.31 -9.48 -12.05
C LEU A 167 -15.74 -10.91 -12.02
N ALA A 168 -15.75 -11.62 -13.14
CA ALA A 168 -15.16 -12.94 -13.27
C ALA A 168 -13.64 -12.90 -13.04
N GLY A 169 -12.93 -11.94 -13.64
CA GLY A 169 -11.51 -11.72 -13.43
C GLY A 169 -11.18 -11.42 -11.97
N LEU A 170 -11.97 -10.57 -11.31
CA LEU A 170 -11.82 -10.26 -9.88
C LEU A 170 -12.06 -11.51 -9.02
N ALA A 171 -13.12 -12.27 -9.29
CA ALA A 171 -13.41 -13.51 -8.57
C ALA A 171 -12.29 -14.55 -8.73
N ALA A 172 -11.72 -14.68 -9.93
CA ALA A 172 -10.58 -15.55 -10.21
C ALA A 172 -9.32 -15.11 -9.43
N ALA A 173 -9.02 -13.81 -9.40
CA ALA A 173 -7.89 -13.27 -8.64
C ALA A 173 -8.05 -13.52 -7.12
N VAL A 174 -9.24 -13.28 -6.57
CA VAL A 174 -9.55 -13.57 -5.16
C VAL A 174 -9.46 -15.07 -4.88
N GLY A 175 -10.03 -15.91 -5.75
CA GLY A 175 -9.97 -17.37 -5.61
C GLY A 175 -8.53 -17.90 -5.63
N LEU A 176 -7.70 -17.41 -6.55
CA LEU A 176 -6.29 -17.79 -6.66
C LEU A 176 -5.50 -17.34 -5.42
N THR A 177 -5.70 -16.11 -4.94
CA THR A 177 -5.02 -15.63 -3.73
C THR A 177 -5.44 -16.42 -2.48
N MET A 178 -6.72 -16.77 -2.33
CA MET A 178 -7.20 -17.65 -1.26
C MET A 178 -6.62 -19.07 -1.36
N LEU A 179 -6.53 -19.61 -2.58
CA LEU A 179 -5.93 -20.92 -2.83
C LEU A 179 -4.44 -20.92 -2.44
N LEU A 180 -3.67 -19.94 -2.91
CA LEU A 180 -2.26 -19.78 -2.57
C LEU A 180 -2.07 -19.64 -1.06
N ALA A 181 -2.87 -18.79 -0.41
CA ALA A 181 -2.85 -18.62 1.04
C ALA A 181 -3.16 -19.92 1.79
N ARG A 182 -4.06 -20.76 1.26
CA ARG A 182 -4.37 -22.08 1.84
C ARG A 182 -3.24 -23.08 1.63
N LEU A 183 -2.62 -23.10 0.45
CA LEU A 183 -1.50 -24.00 0.14
C LEU A 183 -0.26 -23.68 0.98
N LEU A 184 0.07 -22.40 1.15
CA LEU A 184 1.18 -21.94 1.98
C LEU A 184 0.99 -22.17 3.49
N ARG A 185 -0.24 -22.46 3.93
CA ARG A 185 -0.57 -22.81 5.33
C ARG A 185 -0.56 -24.32 5.58
N ARG A 186 -0.35 -25.15 4.56
CA ARG A 186 -0.21 -26.59 4.74
C ARG A 186 1.21 -26.88 5.27
N PRO A 187 1.35 -27.55 6.43
CA PRO A 187 2.66 -27.91 6.98
C PRO A 187 3.39 -28.94 6.11
#